data_AF-A0AAU9SYG5-F1
#
_entry.id   AF-A0AAU9SYG5-F1
#
_cell.length_a   1.000
_cell.length_b   1.000
_cell.length_c   1.000
_cell.angle_alpha   90.00
_cell.angle_beta   90.00
_cell.angle_gamma   90.00
#
_symmetry.space_group_name_H-M   'P 1'
#
loop_
_entity.id
_entity.type
_entity.pdbx_description
1 polymer ?
#
loop_
_entity_poly.entity_id
_entity_poly.type
_entity_poly.pdbx_seq_one_letter_code
_entity_poly.pdbx_strand_id
1 'polypeptide(L)'
;MGKFVYACNYANRTKKITNAYQCPSNKDEITKKKKKLTNEQLASLEESFQEDIKLDSDRKLKLSKELGLQPRQVAVWFQNRRARWKVKHLEESYDSLKQQYDVVSRENQMLHDEVMKLRGIILKEQLMRRQSNLDSNQIAGGNQIYGNTTLVAPTSWPPISQPPYPSW
;
A
#
# COMPACT_ATOMS: atom_id res chain seq x y z
N MET A 1 -2.91 -19.69 -3.34
CA MET A 1 -1.65 -19.75 -2.55
C MET A 1 -1.15 -18.32 -2.35
N GLY A 2 -1.21 -17.75 -1.14
CA GLY A 2 -0.72 -16.37 -0.95
C GLY A 2 -1.13 -15.62 0.33
N LYS A 3 -1.51 -16.28 1.43
CA LYS A 3 -1.88 -15.64 2.71
C LYS A 3 -0.82 -15.82 3.81
N PHE A 4 0.48 -15.67 3.53
CA PHE A 4 1.52 -16.00 4.54
C PHE A 4 2.76 -15.11 4.66
N VAL A 5 2.87 -13.95 3.99
CA VAL A 5 4.15 -13.21 4.01
C VAL A 5 4.24 -12.05 5.01
N TYR A 6 3.13 -11.45 5.48
CA TYR A 6 3.25 -10.26 6.34
C TYR A 6 3.15 -10.52 7.86
N ALA A 7 2.78 -11.73 8.29
CA ALA A 7 2.75 -12.09 9.71
C ALA A 7 4.16 -12.29 10.34
N CYS A 8 5.21 -12.47 9.52
CA CYS A 8 6.53 -12.90 10.01
C CYS A 8 7.46 -11.76 10.47
N ASN A 9 7.17 -10.49 10.15
CA ASN A 9 8.03 -9.37 10.56
C ASN A 9 7.63 -8.70 11.89
N TYR A 10 6.46 -8.98 12.44
CA TYR A 10 6.07 -8.43 13.75
C TYR A 10 6.72 -9.18 14.94
N ALA A 11 6.97 -10.49 14.79
CA ALA A 11 7.60 -11.32 15.82
C ALA A 11 9.10 -11.02 16.04
N ASN A 12 9.75 -10.32 15.10
CA ASN A 12 11.18 -9.99 15.18
C ASN A 12 11.44 -8.56 15.71
N ARG A 13 10.48 -7.62 15.58
CA ARG A 13 10.65 -6.25 16.07
C ARG A 13 10.56 -6.15 17.60
N THR A 14 9.74 -6.99 18.22
CA THR A 14 9.61 -7.05 19.69
C THR A 14 10.88 -7.57 20.37
N LYS A 15 11.63 -8.47 19.71
CA LYS A 15 12.90 -9.02 20.25
C LYS A 15 14.03 -8.00 20.26
N LYS A 16 14.08 -7.08 19.28
CA LYS A 16 15.10 -6.01 19.24
C LYS A 16 14.84 -4.91 20.28
N ILE A 17 13.58 -4.56 20.54
CA ILE A 17 13.22 -3.48 21.48
C ILE A 17 13.44 -3.90 22.94
N THR A 18 13.20 -5.17 23.28
CA THR A 18 13.44 -5.66 24.66
C THR A 18 14.91 -5.69 25.05
N ASN A 19 15.85 -5.69 24.10
CA ASN A 19 17.28 -5.80 24.38
C ASN A 19 17.97 -4.44 24.62
N ALA A 20 17.31 -3.33 24.27
CA ALA A 20 17.89 -1.99 24.33
C ALA A 20 17.68 -1.24 25.66
N TYR A 21 16.92 -1.82 26.60
CA TYR A 21 16.63 -1.23 27.92
C TYR A 21 16.85 -2.22 29.08
N GLN A 22 17.92 -3.01 29.02
CA GLN A 22 18.30 -3.86 30.14
C GLN A 22 19.09 -3.04 31.18
N CYS A 23 18.37 -2.43 32.14
CA CYS A 23 18.98 -1.92 33.36
C CYS A 23 19.33 -3.09 34.31
N PRO A 24 20.49 -3.08 35.00
CA PRO A 24 20.91 -4.18 35.85
C PRO A 24 20.26 -4.07 37.24
N SER A 25 19.29 -4.92 37.57
CA SER A 25 18.95 -5.19 38.97
C SER A 25 18.27 -6.55 39.14
N ASN A 26 18.94 -7.43 39.90
CA ASN A 26 18.51 -8.67 40.56
C ASN A 26 17.55 -9.61 39.81
N LYS A 27 18.12 -10.71 39.28
CA LYS A 27 17.44 -11.74 38.48
C LYS A 27 16.49 -12.64 39.29
N ASP A 28 16.58 -12.65 40.62
CA ASP A 28 15.85 -13.62 41.45
C ASP A 28 14.43 -13.20 41.86
N GLU A 29 14.06 -11.92 41.64
CA GLU A 29 12.69 -11.42 41.89
C GLU A 29 11.81 -11.34 40.64
N ILE A 30 12.41 -11.43 39.45
CA ILE A 30 11.76 -11.13 38.16
C ILE A 30 10.86 -12.28 37.67
N THR A 31 11.12 -13.50 38.12
CA THR A 31 10.39 -14.70 37.69
C THR A 31 9.02 -14.85 38.37
N LYS A 32 8.84 -14.30 39.58
CA LYS A 32 7.58 -14.39 40.34
C LYS A 32 6.47 -13.41 39.89
N LYS A 33 6.82 -12.37 39.12
CA LYS A 33 5.91 -11.24 38.79
C LYS A 33 5.25 -11.32 37.39
N LYS A 34 5.58 -12.30 36.55
CA LYS A 34 4.98 -12.47 35.20
C LYS A 34 3.72 -13.34 35.22
N LYS A 35 2.75 -13.04 36.09
CA LYS A 35 1.42 -13.66 35.96
C LYS A 35 0.77 -13.14 34.67
N LYS A 36 0.40 -14.05 33.77
CA LYS A 36 -0.45 -13.72 32.61
C LYS A 36 -1.78 -13.19 33.14
N LEU A 37 -2.31 -12.14 32.50
CA LEU A 37 -3.65 -11.64 32.81
C LEU A 37 -4.68 -12.75 32.56
N THR A 38 -5.67 -12.85 33.44
CA THR A 38 -6.78 -13.81 33.26
C THR A 38 -7.69 -13.36 32.12
N ASN A 39 -8.50 -14.28 31.57
CA ASN A 39 -9.44 -13.94 30.50
C ASN A 39 -10.47 -12.91 30.95
N GLU A 40 -10.92 -12.97 32.21
CA GLU A 40 -11.82 -11.98 32.80
C GLU A 40 -11.17 -10.59 32.88
N GLN A 41 -9.92 -10.51 33.35
CA GLN A 41 -9.17 -9.26 33.36
C GLN A 41 -8.98 -8.67 31.94
N LEU A 42 -8.72 -9.54 30.95
CA LEU A 42 -8.61 -9.12 29.55
C LEU A 42 -9.95 -8.61 28.99
N ALA A 43 -11.07 -9.26 29.35
CA ALA A 43 -12.40 -8.86 28.90
C ALA A 43 -12.76 -7.47 29.42
N SER A 44 -12.58 -7.19 30.72
CA SER A 44 -12.84 -5.86 31.28
C SER A 44 -11.91 -4.78 30.73
N LEU A 45 -10.64 -5.10 30.47
CA LEU A 45 -9.71 -4.17 29.82
C LEU A 45 -10.13 -3.87 28.37
N GLU A 46 -10.66 -4.86 27.65
CA GLU A 46 -11.14 -4.70 26.28
C GLU A 46 -12.44 -3.90 26.21
N GLU A 47 -13.42 -4.18 27.07
CA GLU A 47 -14.65 -3.41 27.21
C GLU A 47 -14.32 -1.94 27.48
N SER A 48 -13.45 -1.69 28.45
CA SER A 48 -12.96 -0.35 28.75
C SER A 48 -12.25 0.28 27.53
N PHE A 49 -11.46 -0.46 26.78
CA PHE A 49 -10.81 0.08 25.58
C PHE A 49 -11.81 0.48 24.48
N GLN A 50 -12.92 -0.24 24.36
CA GLN A 50 -13.97 0.06 23.38
C GLN A 50 -14.74 1.33 23.73
N GLU A 51 -14.93 1.62 25.01
CA GLU A 51 -15.53 2.90 25.46
C GLU A 51 -14.64 4.11 25.15
N ASP A 52 -13.33 4.00 25.46
CA ASP A 52 -12.34 5.04 25.14
C ASP A 52 -10.95 4.43 24.98
N ILE A 53 -10.35 4.72 23.82
CA ILE A 53 -9.02 4.29 23.41
C ILE A 53 -7.93 4.99 24.25
N LYS A 54 -8.22 6.19 24.77
CA LYS A 54 -7.34 6.93 25.68
C LYS A 54 -7.59 6.48 27.11
N LEU A 55 -6.50 6.23 27.82
CA LEU A 55 -6.56 5.85 29.22
C LEU A 55 -6.19 7.05 30.08
N ASP A 56 -7.19 7.64 30.71
CA ASP A 56 -7.00 8.71 31.68
C ASP A 56 -6.44 8.17 33.02
N SER A 57 -5.83 9.05 33.83
CA SER A 57 -5.17 8.67 35.08
C SER A 57 -6.15 8.10 36.11
N ASP A 58 -7.32 8.72 36.25
CA ASP A 58 -8.34 8.28 37.21
C ASP A 58 -8.93 6.93 36.81
N ARG A 59 -9.22 6.77 35.52
CA ARG A 59 -9.71 5.52 34.94
C ARG A 59 -8.71 4.38 35.06
N LYS A 60 -7.42 4.68 34.84
CA LYS A 60 -6.31 3.72 35.08
C LYS A 60 -6.29 3.25 36.53
N LEU A 61 -6.46 4.17 37.48
CA LEU A 61 -6.47 3.82 38.91
C LEU A 61 -7.71 2.99 39.27
N LYS A 62 -8.88 3.33 38.71
CA LYS A 62 -10.12 2.57 38.88
C LYS A 62 -9.98 1.13 38.38
N LEU A 63 -9.58 0.95 37.12
CA LEU A 63 -9.34 -0.38 36.52
C LEU A 63 -8.28 -1.19 37.28
N SER A 64 -7.21 -0.53 37.72
CA SER A 64 -6.16 -1.17 38.50
C SER A 64 -6.71 -1.76 39.81
N LYS A 65 -7.56 -1.02 40.51
CA LYS A 65 -8.20 -1.47 41.75
C LYS A 65 -9.21 -2.59 41.48
N GLU A 66 -10.09 -2.41 40.50
CA GLU A 66 -11.14 -3.39 40.16
C GLU A 66 -10.56 -4.73 39.71
N LEU A 67 -9.48 -4.72 38.94
CA LEU A 67 -8.87 -5.94 38.39
C LEU A 67 -7.77 -6.53 39.28
N GLY A 68 -7.42 -5.87 40.39
CA GLY A 68 -6.30 -6.26 41.25
C GLY A 68 -4.94 -6.22 40.54
N LEU A 69 -4.79 -5.34 39.55
CA LEU A 69 -3.58 -5.19 38.73
C LEU A 69 -2.79 -3.96 39.14
N GLN A 70 -1.48 -3.94 38.89
CA GLN A 70 -0.71 -2.70 39.07
C GLN A 70 -1.09 -1.67 38.01
N PRO A 71 -1.16 -0.36 38.33
CA PRO A 71 -1.48 0.69 37.36
C PRO A 71 -0.56 0.67 36.12
N ARG A 72 0.69 0.24 36.31
CA ARG A 72 1.65 0.07 35.21
C ARG A 72 1.25 -1.05 34.24
N GLN A 73 0.70 -2.16 34.72
CA GLN A 73 0.25 -3.26 33.87
C GLN A 73 -0.92 -2.83 32.99
N VAL A 74 -1.88 -2.11 33.57
CA VAL A 74 -3.01 -1.50 32.83
C VAL A 74 -2.48 -0.55 31.76
N ALA A 75 -1.55 0.35 32.11
CA ALA A 75 -0.95 1.28 31.16
C ALA A 75 -0.23 0.57 29.99
N VAL A 76 0.57 -0.45 30.28
CA VAL A 76 1.29 -1.24 29.26
C VAL A 76 0.32 -2.01 28.38
N TRP A 77 -0.75 -2.57 28.96
CA TRP A 77 -1.78 -3.26 28.19
C TRP A 77 -2.46 -2.31 27.20
N PHE A 78 -2.88 -1.12 27.65
CA PHE A 78 -3.48 -0.11 26.77
C PHE A 78 -2.52 0.38 25.68
N GLN A 79 -1.24 0.56 25.99
CA GLN A 79 -0.22 0.90 24.99
C GLN A 79 -0.11 -0.18 23.91
N ASN A 80 0.00 -1.45 24.31
CA ASN A 80 0.07 -2.58 23.38
C ASN A 80 -1.22 -2.73 22.58
N ARG A 81 -2.38 -2.50 23.21
CA ARG A 81 -3.67 -2.55 22.53
C ARG A 81 -3.79 -1.48 21.46
N ARG A 82 -3.43 -0.23 21.77
CA ARG A 82 -3.36 0.86 20.78
C ARG A 82 -2.39 0.58 19.64
N ALA A 83 -1.22 0.00 19.93
CA ALA A 83 -0.26 -0.36 18.90
C ALA A 83 -0.85 -1.38 17.91
N ARG A 84 -1.51 -2.43 18.42
CA ARG A 84 -2.19 -3.44 17.58
C ARG A 84 -3.36 -2.84 16.80
N TRP A 85 -4.15 -2.00 17.44
CA TRP A 85 -5.27 -1.31 16.79
C TRP A 85 -4.80 -0.43 15.62
N LYS A 86 -3.74 0.36 15.83
CA LYS A 86 -3.16 1.21 14.78
C LYS A 86 -2.63 0.39 13.60
N VAL A 87 -1.98 -0.75 13.87
CA VAL A 87 -1.53 -1.66 12.81
C VAL A 87 -2.72 -2.20 12.01
N LYS A 88 -3.75 -2.70 12.70
CA LYS A 88 -4.96 -3.23 12.03
C LYS A 88 -5.62 -2.17 11.14
N HIS A 89 -5.80 -0.94 11.62
CA HIS A 89 -6.34 0.14 10.81
C HIS A 89 -5.47 0.51 9.61
N LEU A 90 -4.13 0.47 9.77
CA LEU A 90 -3.23 0.73 8.65
C LEU A 90 -3.33 -0.37 7.58
N GLU A 91 -3.42 -1.62 7.99
CA GLU A 91 -3.64 -2.76 7.09
C GLU A 91 -4.97 -2.61 6.32
N GLU A 92 -6.07 -2.30 7.02
CA GLU A 92 -7.38 -2.06 6.41
C GLU A 92 -7.35 -0.90 5.41
N SER A 93 -6.70 0.21 5.77
CA SER A 93 -6.54 1.37 4.89
C SER A 93 -5.70 1.05 3.65
N TYR A 94 -4.64 0.26 3.81
CA TYR A 94 -3.79 -0.16 2.70
C TYR A 94 -4.53 -1.07 1.73
N ASP A 95 -5.27 -2.05 2.25
CA ASP A 95 -6.07 -2.97 1.43
C ASP A 95 -7.14 -2.22 0.63
N SER A 96 -7.82 -1.24 1.26
CA SER A 96 -8.78 -0.38 0.59
C SER A 96 -8.14 0.43 -0.54
N LEU A 97 -7.00 1.08 -0.28
CA LEU A 97 -6.26 1.86 -1.28
C LEU A 97 -5.79 0.98 -2.45
N LYS A 98 -5.28 -0.22 -2.14
CA LYS A 98 -4.84 -1.18 -3.15
C LYS A 98 -5.98 -1.61 -4.05
N GLN A 99 -7.15 -1.89 -3.49
CA GLN A 99 -8.33 -2.25 -4.28
C GLN A 99 -8.71 -1.13 -5.26
N GLN A 100 -8.68 0.13 -4.82
CA GLN A 100 -8.94 1.29 -5.68
C GLN A 100 -7.90 1.41 -6.80
N TYR A 101 -6.62 1.26 -6.46
CA TYR A 101 -5.54 1.26 -7.43
C TYR A 101 -5.71 0.16 -8.48
N ASP A 102 -6.06 -1.07 -8.08
CA ASP A 102 -6.26 -2.18 -8.99
C ASP A 102 -7.41 -1.95 -9.97
N VAL A 103 -8.47 -1.25 -9.55
CA VAL A 103 -9.58 -0.83 -10.43
C VAL A 103 -9.08 0.16 -11.48
N VAL A 104 -8.46 1.26 -11.05
CA VAL A 104 -7.96 2.30 -11.94
C VAL A 104 -6.90 1.76 -12.90
N SER A 105 -6.02 0.87 -12.42
CA SER A 105 -4.99 0.23 -13.22
C SER A 105 -5.60 -0.61 -14.36
N ARG A 106 -6.67 -1.38 -14.08
CA ARG A 106 -7.39 -2.13 -15.11
C ARG A 106 -8.05 -1.22 -16.14
N GLU A 107 -8.73 -0.17 -15.70
CA GLU A 107 -9.37 0.80 -16.60
C GLU A 107 -8.33 1.48 -17.51
N ASN A 108 -7.20 1.89 -16.94
CA ASN A 108 -6.11 2.49 -17.68
C ASN A 108 -5.52 1.51 -18.72
N GLN A 109 -5.36 0.22 -18.36
CA GLN A 109 -4.92 -0.79 -19.31
C GLN A 109 -5.92 -0.97 -20.47
N MET A 110 -7.21 -1.02 -20.17
CA MET A 110 -8.26 -1.13 -21.20
C MET A 110 -8.24 0.08 -22.15
N LEU A 111 -8.13 1.29 -21.60
CA LEU A 111 -8.02 2.51 -22.40
C LEU A 111 -6.75 2.52 -23.25
N HIS A 112 -5.62 2.05 -22.72
CA HIS A 112 -4.39 1.92 -23.46
C HIS A 112 -4.54 0.95 -24.65
N ASP A 113 -5.18 -0.20 -24.44
CA ASP A 113 -5.43 -1.19 -25.49
C ASP A 113 -6.39 -0.67 -26.57
N GLU A 114 -7.45 0.04 -26.17
CA GLU A 114 -8.38 0.74 -27.05
C GLU A 114 -7.63 1.76 -27.94
N VAL A 115 -6.78 2.60 -27.33
CA VAL A 115 -5.96 3.58 -28.03
C VAL A 115 -5.02 2.90 -29.04
N MET A 116 -4.39 1.79 -28.67
CA MET A 116 -3.52 1.04 -29.59
C MET A 116 -4.29 0.45 -30.77
N LYS A 117 -5.49 -0.09 -30.52
CA LYS A 117 -6.37 -0.61 -31.57
C LYS A 117 -6.81 0.50 -32.53
N LEU A 118 -7.26 1.64 -32.01
CA LEU A 118 -7.68 2.79 -32.82
C LEU A 118 -6.51 3.34 -33.66
N ARG A 119 -5.32 3.47 -33.08
CA ARG A 119 -4.09 3.85 -33.81
C ARG A 119 -3.81 2.87 -34.97
N GLY A 120 -3.95 1.57 -34.72
CA GLY A 120 -3.80 0.54 -35.76
C GLY A 120 -4.81 0.67 -36.90
N ILE A 121 -6.08 0.94 -36.58
CA ILE A 121 -7.13 1.17 -37.58
C ILE A 121 -6.82 2.41 -38.43
N ILE A 122 -6.46 3.52 -37.79
CA ILE A 122 -6.12 4.78 -38.49
C ILE A 122 -4.93 4.55 -39.44
N LEU A 123 -3.88 3.85 -38.98
CA LEU A 123 -2.73 3.53 -39.81
C LEU A 123 -3.12 2.67 -41.01
N LYS A 124 -3.93 1.63 -40.80
CA LYS A 124 -4.41 0.77 -41.90
C LYS A 124 -5.22 1.56 -42.91
N GLU A 125 -6.12 2.43 -42.45
CA GLU A 125 -6.92 3.29 -43.33
C GLU A 125 -6.04 4.24 -44.15
N GLN A 126 -5.07 4.89 -43.52
CA GLN A 126 -4.11 5.77 -44.21
C GLN A 126 -3.31 5.02 -45.29
N LEU A 127 -2.89 3.78 -45.01
CA LEU A 127 -2.19 2.92 -45.98
C LEU A 127 -3.10 2.55 -47.16
N MET A 128 -4.34 2.14 -46.89
CA MET A 128 -5.31 1.81 -47.95
C MET A 128 -5.61 3.03 -48.83
N ARG A 129 -5.84 4.20 -48.23
CA ARG A 129 -6.03 5.47 -48.95
C ARG A 129 -4.80 5.80 -49.82
N ARG A 130 -3.60 5.64 -49.28
CA ARG A 130 -2.34 5.85 -50.03
C ARG A 130 -2.23 4.90 -51.23
N GLN A 131 -2.51 3.61 -51.05
CA GLN A 131 -2.46 2.63 -52.14
C GLN A 131 -3.48 2.96 -53.23
N SER A 132 -4.74 3.27 -52.86
CA SER A 132 -5.76 3.66 -53.84
C SER A 132 -5.40 4.93 -54.64
N ASN A 133 -4.71 5.89 -54.01
CA ASN A 133 -4.19 7.08 -54.69
C ASN A 133 -3.03 6.75 -55.65
N LEU A 134 -2.18 5.77 -55.31
CA LEU A 134 -1.10 5.29 -56.18
C LEU A 134 -1.64 4.50 -57.39
N ASP A 135 -2.66 3.66 -57.18
CA ASP A 135 -3.30 2.88 -58.25
C ASP A 135 -4.11 3.81 -59.19
N SER A 136 -4.73 4.86 -58.65
CA SER A 136 -5.42 5.90 -59.44
C SER A 136 -4.45 6.76 -60.26
N ASN A 137 -3.26 7.06 -59.72
CA ASN A 137 -2.21 7.82 -60.43
C ASN A 137 -1.42 6.97 -61.44
N GLN A 138 -1.48 5.63 -61.40
CA GLN A 138 -0.89 4.76 -62.43
C GLN A 138 -1.75 4.67 -63.71
N ILE A 139 -3.03 5.01 -63.66
CA ILE A 139 -3.88 5.13 -64.87
C ILE A 139 -3.65 6.47 -65.59
N ALA A 140 -3.13 7.48 -64.88
CA ALA A 140 -2.78 8.79 -65.43
C ALA A 140 -1.27 9.05 -65.27
N GLY A 141 -0.45 8.20 -65.88
CA GLY A 141 1.00 8.20 -65.68
C GLY A 141 1.83 8.22 -66.96
N GLY A 142 1.48 9.08 -67.92
CA GLY A 142 2.46 9.57 -68.89
C GLY A 142 3.33 10.66 -68.24
N ASN A 143 4.58 10.30 -67.98
CA ASN A 143 5.76 11.13 -67.68
C ASN A 143 6.12 11.54 -66.23
N GLN A 144 7.41 11.29 -66.01
CA GLN A 144 8.31 11.42 -64.87
C GLN A 144 8.71 12.88 -64.61
N ILE A 145 9.13 13.22 -63.37
CA ILE A 145 10.44 13.83 -63.01
C ILE A 145 10.46 14.20 -61.51
N TYR A 146 11.66 14.02 -60.97
CA TYR A 146 12.16 14.03 -59.60
C TYR A 146 11.89 15.29 -58.76
N GLY A 147 11.53 15.07 -57.50
CA GLY A 147 11.52 16.06 -56.42
C GLY A 147 11.76 15.38 -55.07
N ASN A 148 13.00 15.44 -54.60
CA ASN A 148 13.47 14.99 -53.30
C ASN A 148 12.77 15.74 -52.14
N THR A 149 12.06 15.02 -51.27
CA THR A 149 11.70 15.52 -49.94
C THR A 149 12.14 14.50 -48.91
N THR A 150 13.23 14.83 -48.23
CA THR A 150 13.76 14.13 -47.07
C THR A 150 12.66 14.04 -46.01
N LEU A 151 12.17 12.82 -45.76
CA LEU A 151 11.30 12.53 -44.62
C LEU A 151 12.16 12.60 -43.34
N VAL A 152 12.25 13.78 -42.73
CA VAL A 152 12.74 13.89 -41.35
C VAL A 152 11.69 13.25 -40.43
N ALA A 153 12.13 12.23 -39.69
CA ALA A 153 11.31 11.53 -38.73
C ALA A 153 10.78 12.51 -37.66
N PRO A 154 9.47 12.52 -37.35
CA PRO A 154 8.98 13.21 -36.18
C PRO A 154 9.59 12.56 -34.95
N THR A 155 10.33 13.39 -34.24
CA THR A 155 11.07 13.15 -33.02
C THR A 155 10.28 12.33 -32.00
N SER A 156 11.00 11.45 -31.32
CA SER A 156 10.58 10.67 -30.15
C SER A 156 9.68 11.47 -29.20
N TRP A 157 8.60 10.83 -28.73
CA TRP A 157 7.79 11.34 -27.63
C TRP A 157 8.68 11.61 -26.41
N PRO A 158 8.49 12.72 -25.67
CA PRO A 158 9.26 12.96 -24.46
C PRO A 158 8.96 11.86 -23.44
N PRO A 159 9.95 11.41 -22.63
CA PRO A 159 9.70 10.44 -21.58
C PRO A 159 8.68 11.02 -20.59
N ILE A 160 7.64 10.24 -20.29
CA ILE A 160 6.68 10.55 -19.23
C ILE A 160 7.48 10.77 -17.95
N SER A 161 7.50 12.01 -17.47
CA SER A 161 8.14 12.35 -16.21
C SER A 161 7.39 11.62 -15.09
N GLN A 162 8.00 10.57 -14.54
CA GLN A 162 7.51 9.96 -13.31
C GLN A 162 7.49 11.04 -12.22
N PRO A 163 6.38 11.21 -11.46
CA PRO A 163 6.41 12.05 -10.29
C PRO A 163 7.47 11.51 -9.30
N PRO A 164 8.22 12.39 -8.62
CA PRO A 164 9.28 11.95 -7.71
C PRO A 164 8.68 11.07 -6.62
N TYR A 165 9.25 9.87 -6.46
CA TYR A 165 8.94 9.00 -5.33
C TYR A 165 9.27 9.73 -4.02
N PRO A 166 8.41 9.64 -2.98
CA PRO A 166 8.75 10.17 -1.66
C PRO A 166 9.97 9.41 -1.12
N SER A 167 11.05 10.15 -0.86
CA SER A 167 12.19 9.68 -0.08
C SER A 167 11.76 9.52 1.38
N TRP A 168 11.79 8.28 1.87
CA TRP A 168 11.67 7.95 3.29
C TRP A 168 13.03 8.01 3.99
#